data_AF-A0A830GX44-F1
#
_entry.id   AF-A0A830GX44-F1
#
_cell.length_a   1.000
_cell.length_b   1.000
_cell.length_c   1.000
_cell.angle_alpha   90.00
_cell.angle_beta   90.00
_cell.angle_gamma   90.00
#
_symmetry.space_group_name_H-M   'P 1'
#
loop_
_entity.id
_entity.type
_entity.pdbx_description
1 polymer ?
#
loop_
_entity_poly.entity_id
_entity_poly.type
_entity_poly.pdbx_seq_one_letter_code
_entity_poly.pdbx_strand_id
1 'polypeptide(L)'
;MRLVVERKDDLVVVEDGLYSREFKTVDDALSFIREKFMSDDCEHKHWYIRFPLSRLLDFAKFIYDNGLRGKPFSEAAARYFKQRGLSSSNVRALMPTLTDLGLVRNGEIGEELMELGMMISKGRLMEAATLLGRAAARNCVLRDMMQLPIDEAAAKHGLSRRDEIEYTRQLMEFIRSSGLTACGRFVDQFFYNSCEGFDISNHCIPSLLLRLMQYLISIGKPQELREIVNPPELYSVASVKDGYIYVSRRDGDIPVMRVMGDFKVFESSAFVPSVRNWLADMEPAVLRSLKEEAPHVAVLLPFLVNVNGCHQRKILLGIYSGDGSVAVKIHDLKDLWNP
;
A
#
# COMPACT_ATOMS: atom_id res chain seq x y z
N MET A 1 -12.02 7.92 -4.42
CA MET A 1 -13.17 7.04 -4.68
C MET A 1 -13.81 7.51 -5.96
N ARG A 2 -13.81 6.69 -7.02
CA ARG A 2 -14.43 7.05 -8.31
C ARG A 2 -15.77 6.34 -8.39
N LEU A 3 -16.85 7.11 -8.31
CA LEU A 3 -18.18 6.60 -8.60
C LEU A 3 -18.34 6.56 -10.13
N VAL A 4 -18.37 5.37 -10.70
CA VAL A 4 -18.66 5.13 -12.12
C VAL A 4 -20.12 4.71 -12.20
N VAL A 5 -20.92 5.49 -12.90
CA VAL A 5 -22.29 5.13 -13.24
C VAL A 5 -22.31 4.93 -14.75
N GLU A 6 -22.39 3.67 -15.17
CA GLU A 6 -22.36 3.29 -16.59
C GLU A 6 -23.67 2.64 -16.96
N ARG A 7 -24.25 3.03 -18.11
CA ARG A 7 -25.42 2.36 -18.65
C ARG A 7 -24.93 1.25 -19.59
N LYS A 8 -25.21 0.00 -19.24
CA LYS A 8 -24.96 -1.18 -20.07
C LYS A 8 -26.30 -1.76 -20.49
N ASP A 9 -26.61 -1.62 -21.78
CA ASP A 9 -27.89 -2.04 -22.37
C ASP A 9 -29.10 -1.42 -21.62
N ASP A 10 -29.98 -2.27 -21.10
CA ASP A 10 -31.18 -1.90 -20.33
C ASP A 10 -30.90 -1.69 -18.84
N LEU A 11 -29.64 -1.79 -18.40
CA LEU A 11 -29.24 -1.70 -17.00
C LEU A 11 -28.32 -0.51 -16.73
N VAL A 12 -28.43 0.02 -15.52
CA VAL A 12 -27.55 1.04 -14.96
C VAL A 12 -26.66 0.35 -13.94
N VAL A 13 -25.35 0.37 -14.19
CA VAL A 13 -24.33 -0.21 -13.32
C VAL A 13 -23.73 0.91 -12.49
N VAL A 14 -23.70 0.73 -11.17
CA VAL A 14 -23.07 1.65 -10.23
C VAL A 14 -21.87 0.97 -9.59
N GLU A 15 -20.69 1.56 -9.79
CA GLU A 15 -19.42 1.08 -9.25
C GLU A 15 -18.72 2.17 -8.44
N ASP A 16 -18.20 1.86 -7.26
CA ASP A 16 -17.45 2.83 -6.42
C ASP A 16 -16.00 2.39 -6.10
N GLY A 17 -15.54 1.34 -6.77
CA GLY A 17 -14.24 0.68 -6.53
C GLY A 17 -14.25 -0.35 -5.40
N LEU A 18 -15.34 -0.46 -4.62
CA LEU A 18 -15.53 -1.46 -3.58
C LEU A 18 -16.75 -2.36 -3.84
N TYR A 19 -17.72 -1.88 -4.63
CA TYR A 19 -18.96 -2.57 -5.00
C TYR A 19 -19.31 -2.34 -6.47
N SER A 20 -20.00 -3.31 -7.09
CA SER A 20 -20.65 -3.19 -8.40
C SER A 20 -22.08 -3.73 -8.30
N ARG A 21 -23.08 -2.94 -8.71
CA ARG A 21 -24.50 -3.33 -8.64
C ARG A 21 -25.27 -2.79 -9.84
N GLU A 22 -26.16 -3.63 -10.38
CA GLU A 22 -26.97 -3.34 -11.56
C GLU A 22 -28.41 -2.97 -11.18
N PHE A 23 -28.96 -1.98 -11.88
CA PHE A 23 -30.31 -1.46 -11.68
C PHE A 23 -31.05 -1.41 -13.00
N LYS A 24 -32.37 -1.66 -12.98
CA LYS A 24 -33.20 -1.59 -14.19
C LYS A 24 -33.53 -0.17 -14.62
N THR A 25 -33.47 0.79 -13.70
CA THR A 25 -33.78 2.19 -13.98
C THR A 25 -32.72 3.12 -13.38
N VAL A 26 -32.58 4.30 -13.99
CA VAL A 26 -31.73 5.37 -13.47
C VAL A 26 -32.24 5.86 -12.12
N ASP A 27 -33.56 5.90 -11.89
CA ASP A 27 -34.13 6.35 -10.63
C ASP A 27 -33.85 5.38 -9.48
N ASP A 28 -33.84 4.07 -9.73
CA ASP A 28 -33.44 3.07 -8.73
C ASP A 28 -31.95 3.18 -8.41
N ALA A 29 -31.10 3.37 -9.43
CA ALA A 29 -29.68 3.61 -9.25
C ALA A 29 -29.41 4.89 -8.44
N LEU A 30 -30.11 5.99 -8.76
CA LEU A 30 -30.02 7.24 -8.03
C LEU A 30 -30.56 7.12 -6.61
N SER A 31 -31.62 6.35 -6.39
CA SER A 31 -32.17 6.09 -5.06
C SER A 31 -31.21 5.26 -4.22
N PHE A 32 -30.56 4.25 -4.79
CA PHE A 32 -29.51 3.48 -4.13
C PHE A 32 -28.27 4.34 -3.82
N ILE A 33 -27.83 5.19 -4.75
CA ILE A 33 -26.73 6.14 -4.52
C ILE A 33 -27.12 7.09 -3.38
N ARG A 34 -28.34 7.67 -3.41
CA ARG A 34 -28.83 8.55 -2.35
C ARG A 34 -28.93 7.81 -1.02
N GLU A 35 -29.45 6.59 -0.96
CA GLU A 35 -29.53 5.81 0.28
C GLU A 35 -28.14 5.43 0.81
N LYS A 36 -27.17 5.16 -0.05
CA LYS A 36 -25.80 4.79 0.35
C LYS A 36 -24.94 5.98 0.78
N PHE A 37 -25.11 7.12 0.12
CA PHE A 37 -24.38 8.35 0.44
C PHE A 37 -25.11 9.24 1.45
N MET A 38 -26.43 9.08 1.60
CA MET A 38 -27.27 9.82 2.56
C MET A 38 -27.84 8.93 3.67
N SER A 39 -27.42 7.66 3.81
CA SER A 39 -27.59 7.00 5.11
C SER A 39 -26.64 7.67 6.11
N ASP A 40 -27.23 8.56 6.90
CA ASP A 40 -26.62 9.30 8.00
C ASP A 40 -26.20 8.38 9.18
N ASP A 41 -26.45 7.09 9.08
CA ASP A 41 -26.09 6.12 10.12
C ASP A 41 -24.69 5.55 9.91
N CYS A 42 -23.68 6.39 10.13
CA CYS A 42 -22.38 5.85 10.50
C CYS A 42 -22.53 5.05 11.80
N GLU A 43 -21.98 3.84 11.82
CA GLU A 43 -21.95 2.99 13.03
C GLU A 43 -21.11 3.64 14.14
N HIS A 44 -20.09 4.41 13.76
CA HIS A 44 -19.18 5.09 14.67
C HIS A 44 -19.06 6.58 14.36
N LYS A 45 -19.20 7.42 15.40
CA LYS A 45 -19.15 8.88 15.30
C LYS A 45 -17.93 9.50 15.98
N HIS A 46 -17.13 8.68 16.67
CA HIS A 46 -15.93 9.12 17.37
C HIS A 46 -14.67 8.65 16.64
N TRP A 47 -13.57 9.35 16.90
CA TRP A 47 -12.27 9.09 16.31
C TRP A 47 -11.19 8.93 17.37
N TYR A 48 -10.64 7.73 17.48
CA TYR A 48 -9.53 7.42 18.37
C TYR A 48 -8.56 6.42 17.69
N ILE A 49 -7.74 6.90 16.75
CA ILE A 49 -6.56 6.12 16.32
C ILE A 49 -5.32 6.59 17.04
N ARG A 50 -4.90 5.81 18.04
CA ARG A 50 -3.72 6.11 18.88
C ARG A 50 -2.68 5.00 18.82
N PHE A 51 -2.81 4.15 17.80
CA PHE A 51 -1.94 3.03 17.59
C PHE A 51 -1.39 3.07 16.16
N PRO A 52 -0.05 2.99 15.97
CA PRO A 52 0.54 3.00 14.64
C PRO A 52 -0.01 1.88 13.77
N LEU A 53 -0.28 2.18 12.48
CA LEU A 53 -0.83 1.20 11.55
C LEU A 53 0.03 -0.06 11.48
N SER A 54 1.35 0.09 11.38
CA SER A 54 2.29 -1.05 11.30
C SER A 54 2.13 -2.02 12.47
N ARG A 55 1.90 -1.51 13.68
CA ARG A 55 1.66 -2.34 14.87
C ARG A 55 0.25 -2.93 14.89
N LEU A 56 -0.74 -2.22 14.36
CA LEU A 56 -2.10 -2.75 14.20
C LEU A 56 -2.10 -3.95 13.25
N LEU A 57 -1.41 -3.84 12.12
CA LEU A 57 -1.28 -4.94 11.15
C LEU A 57 -0.48 -6.12 11.71
N ASP A 58 0.61 -5.86 12.44
CA ASP A 58 1.38 -6.90 13.15
C ASP A 58 0.54 -7.58 14.24
N PHE A 59 -0.29 -6.83 14.96
CA PHE A 59 -1.23 -7.38 15.93
C PHE A 59 -2.28 -8.27 15.27
N ALA A 60 -2.90 -7.81 14.17
CA ALA A 60 -3.86 -8.61 13.42
C ALA A 60 -3.24 -9.93 12.93
N LYS A 61 -2.02 -9.85 12.37
CA LYS A 61 -1.25 -11.04 11.97
C LYS A 61 -1.01 -11.97 13.15
N PHE A 62 -0.57 -11.44 14.29
CA PHE A 62 -0.36 -12.22 15.51
C PHE A 62 -1.64 -12.94 15.97
N ILE A 63 -2.79 -12.27 15.94
CA ILE A 63 -4.09 -12.85 16.28
C ILE A 63 -4.40 -14.07 15.38
N TYR A 64 -4.18 -13.93 14.07
CA TYR A 64 -4.40 -14.99 13.10
C TYR A 64 -3.41 -16.15 13.28
N ASP A 65 -2.11 -15.88 13.33
CA ASP A 65 -1.04 -16.88 13.43
C ASP A 65 -1.16 -17.72 14.72
N ASN A 66 -1.80 -17.17 15.76
CA ASN A 66 -2.02 -17.85 17.05
C ASN A 66 -3.45 -18.37 17.23
N GLY A 67 -4.31 -18.29 16.21
CA GLY A 67 -5.66 -18.84 16.24
C GLY A 67 -6.57 -18.26 17.33
N LEU A 68 -6.43 -16.97 17.66
CA LEU A 68 -7.09 -16.35 18.82
C LEU A 68 -8.55 -15.89 18.54
N ARG A 69 -9.25 -16.55 17.61
CA ARG A 69 -10.65 -16.21 17.27
C ARG A 69 -11.56 -16.35 18.50
N GLY A 70 -12.42 -15.35 18.73
CA GLY A 70 -13.39 -15.37 19.84
C GLY A 70 -12.75 -15.36 21.23
N LYS A 71 -11.44 -15.12 21.34
CA LYS A 71 -10.77 -14.94 22.63
C LYS A 71 -10.96 -13.50 23.13
N PRO A 72 -10.91 -13.29 24.46
CA PRO A 72 -10.91 -11.94 25.02
C PRO A 72 -9.75 -11.13 24.45
N PHE A 73 -10.06 -9.92 23.94
CA PHE A 73 -9.04 -9.04 23.38
C PHE A 73 -7.94 -8.72 24.41
N SER A 74 -8.30 -8.55 25.68
CA SER A 74 -7.37 -8.20 26.76
C SER A 74 -6.26 -9.25 26.95
N GLU A 75 -6.62 -10.54 26.89
CA GLU A 75 -5.68 -11.64 26.99
C GLU A 75 -4.74 -11.68 25.78
N ALA A 76 -5.30 -11.57 24.57
CA ALA A 76 -4.54 -11.59 23.33
C ALA A 76 -3.59 -10.40 23.21
N ALA A 77 -4.04 -9.20 23.58
CA ALA A 77 -3.23 -7.99 23.62
C ALA A 77 -2.10 -8.12 24.66
N ALA A 78 -2.39 -8.59 25.88
CA ALA A 78 -1.37 -8.78 26.89
C ALA A 78 -0.27 -9.76 26.43
N ARG A 79 -0.66 -10.86 25.77
CA ARG A 79 0.28 -11.82 25.20
C ARG A 79 1.13 -11.20 24.09
N TYR A 80 0.51 -10.45 23.17
CA TYR A 80 1.21 -9.73 22.11
C TYR A 80 2.26 -8.75 22.65
N PHE A 81 1.86 -7.86 23.56
CA PHE A 81 2.78 -6.85 24.12
C PHE A 81 3.92 -7.50 24.93
N LYS A 82 3.64 -8.57 25.69
CA LYS A 82 4.67 -9.33 26.41
C LYS A 82 5.71 -9.93 25.47
N GLN A 83 5.27 -10.57 24.37
CA GLN A 83 6.18 -11.19 23.40
C GLN A 83 7.03 -10.17 22.63
N ARG A 84 6.52 -8.95 22.45
CA ARG A 84 7.23 -7.86 21.76
C ARG A 84 8.03 -6.94 22.70
N GLY A 85 8.08 -7.23 24.01
CA GLY A 85 8.80 -6.40 24.99
C GLY A 85 8.20 -5.00 25.17
N LEU A 86 6.91 -4.84 24.91
CA LEU A 86 6.21 -3.56 24.91
C LEU A 86 5.42 -3.36 26.22
N SER A 87 5.26 -2.10 26.63
CA SER A 87 4.47 -1.76 27.82
C SER A 87 3.00 -2.18 27.69
N SER A 88 2.45 -2.78 28.75
CA SER A 88 1.02 -3.11 28.87
C SER A 88 0.12 -1.89 28.87
N SER A 89 0.64 -0.69 29.15
CA SER A 89 -0.11 0.57 29.03
C SER A 89 -0.60 0.83 27.60
N ASN A 90 0.06 0.26 26.58
CA ASN A 90 -0.33 0.39 25.17
C ASN A 90 -1.63 -0.34 24.81
N VAL A 91 -2.09 -1.28 25.65
CA VAL A 91 -3.40 -1.95 25.48
C VAL A 91 -4.55 -0.92 25.46
N ARG A 92 -4.43 0.13 26.28
CA ARG A 92 -5.42 1.22 26.37
C ARG A 92 -5.48 2.09 25.11
N ALA A 93 -4.44 2.07 24.28
CA ALA A 93 -4.42 2.75 23.00
C ALA A 93 -4.93 1.85 21.86
N LEU A 94 -4.66 0.54 21.93
CA LEU A 94 -5.03 -0.42 20.89
C LEU A 94 -6.53 -0.75 20.88
N MET A 95 -7.15 -0.96 22.05
CA MET A 95 -8.56 -1.37 22.11
C MET A 95 -9.49 -0.35 21.43
N PRO A 96 -9.45 0.96 21.76
CA PRO A 96 -10.42 1.88 21.19
C PRO A 96 -10.18 2.07 19.68
N THR A 97 -8.93 2.00 19.22
CA THR A 97 -8.60 2.01 17.78
C THR A 97 -9.22 0.84 17.02
N LEU A 98 -9.17 -0.38 17.57
CA LEU A 98 -9.80 -1.54 16.93
C LEU A 98 -11.33 -1.52 17.03
N THR A 99 -11.87 -0.99 18.13
CA THR A 99 -13.32 -0.81 18.30
C THR A 99 -13.86 0.23 17.31
N ASP A 100 -13.18 1.35 17.10
CA ASP A 100 -13.59 2.39 16.15
C ASP A 100 -13.54 1.94 14.68
N LEU A 101 -12.74 0.92 14.39
CA LEU A 101 -12.71 0.23 13.09
C LEU A 101 -13.70 -0.95 13.01
N GLY A 102 -14.42 -1.25 14.10
CA GLY A 102 -15.34 -2.39 14.19
C GLY A 102 -14.68 -3.77 14.22
N LEU A 103 -13.34 -3.82 14.40
CA LEU A 103 -12.51 -5.03 14.42
C LEU A 103 -12.58 -5.78 15.76
N VAL A 104 -12.95 -5.09 16.83
CA VAL A 104 -13.23 -5.65 18.17
C VAL A 104 -14.64 -5.24 18.56
N ARG A 105 -15.45 -6.22 18.96
CA ARG A 105 -16.85 -6.00 19.39
C ARG A 105 -17.04 -6.64 20.76
N ASN A 106 -17.67 -5.90 21.68
CA ASN A 106 -17.91 -6.37 23.06
C ASN A 106 -16.66 -6.89 23.80
N GLY A 107 -15.48 -6.35 23.49
CA GLY A 107 -14.21 -6.79 24.10
C GLY A 107 -13.64 -8.10 23.54
N GLU A 108 -14.23 -8.65 22.48
CA GLU A 108 -13.80 -9.88 21.83
C GLU A 108 -13.23 -9.62 20.43
N ILE A 109 -12.32 -10.50 20.01
CA ILE A 109 -11.73 -10.49 18.67
C ILE A 109 -12.80 -10.84 17.63
N GLY A 110 -13.12 -9.88 16.76
CA GLY A 110 -14.08 -10.06 15.67
C GLY A 110 -13.53 -10.87 14.49
N GLU A 111 -14.43 -11.29 13.60
CA GLU A 111 -14.09 -12.03 12.38
C GLU A 111 -13.25 -11.19 11.41
N GLU A 112 -13.59 -9.91 11.23
CA GLU A 112 -12.83 -9.00 10.34
C GLU A 112 -11.37 -8.82 10.80
N LEU A 113 -11.08 -8.87 12.11
CA LEU A 113 -9.71 -8.82 12.62
C LEU A 113 -8.92 -10.10 12.27
N MET A 114 -9.58 -11.26 12.32
CA MET A 114 -9.00 -12.54 11.88
C MET A 114 -8.73 -12.54 10.38
N GLU A 115 -9.69 -12.05 9.57
CA GLU A 115 -9.54 -11.93 8.12
C GLU A 115 -8.40 -10.98 7.75
N LEU A 116 -8.32 -9.81 8.41
CA LEU A 116 -7.22 -8.88 8.26
C LEU A 116 -5.88 -9.57 8.57
N GLY A 117 -5.82 -10.29 9.70
CA GLY A 117 -4.62 -11.04 10.08
C GLY A 117 -4.20 -12.08 9.05
N MET A 118 -5.15 -12.83 8.49
CA MET A 118 -4.91 -13.78 7.41
C MET A 118 -4.35 -13.09 6.17
N MET A 119 -4.95 -11.96 5.75
CA MET A 119 -4.52 -11.21 4.57
C MET A 119 -3.09 -10.71 4.75
N ILE A 120 -2.76 -10.15 5.92
CA ILE A 120 -1.40 -9.69 6.24
C ILE A 120 -0.42 -10.86 6.30
N SER A 121 -0.78 -11.98 6.93
CA SER A 121 0.06 -13.18 7.01
C SER A 121 0.40 -13.76 5.63
N LYS A 122 -0.55 -13.69 4.69
CA LYS A 122 -0.40 -14.15 3.29
C LYS A 122 0.10 -13.06 2.32
N GLY A 123 0.40 -11.86 2.79
CA GLY A 123 0.84 -10.75 1.93
C GLY A 123 -0.22 -10.16 0.99
N ARG A 124 -1.51 -10.43 1.22
CA ARG A 124 -2.64 -9.92 0.43
C ARG A 124 -2.97 -8.49 0.85
N LEU A 125 -2.00 -7.57 0.68
CA LEU A 125 -2.08 -6.19 1.19
C LEU A 125 -3.22 -5.39 0.56
N MET A 126 -3.52 -5.62 -0.72
CA MET A 126 -4.66 -4.99 -1.40
C MET A 126 -5.98 -5.36 -0.72
N GLU A 127 -6.18 -6.64 -0.42
CA GLU A 127 -7.40 -7.09 0.25
C GLU A 127 -7.48 -6.58 1.69
N ALA A 128 -6.35 -6.53 2.39
CA ALA A 128 -6.26 -5.92 3.71
C ALA A 128 -6.64 -4.43 3.67
N ALA A 129 -6.17 -3.69 2.66
CA ALA A 129 -6.53 -2.29 2.44
C ALA A 129 -8.00 -2.12 2.09
N THR A 130 -8.57 -3.01 1.26
CA THR A 130 -10.00 -3.06 0.95
C THR A 130 -10.84 -3.32 2.21
N LEU A 131 -10.42 -4.25 3.06
CA LEU A 131 -11.10 -4.53 4.34
C LEU A 131 -11.05 -3.31 5.26
N LEU A 132 -9.88 -2.70 5.44
CA LEU A 132 -9.73 -1.49 6.25
C LEU A 132 -10.46 -0.29 5.66
N GLY A 133 -10.57 -0.18 4.32
CA GLY A 133 -11.37 0.83 3.64
C GLY A 133 -12.87 0.70 3.92
N ARG A 134 -13.40 -0.54 3.90
CA ARG A 134 -14.78 -0.83 4.30
C ARG A 134 -15.00 -0.52 5.78
N ALA A 135 -14.06 -0.89 6.64
CA ALA A 135 -14.10 -0.56 8.06
C ALA A 135 -14.11 0.95 8.30
N ALA A 136 -13.25 1.68 7.60
CA ALA A 136 -13.16 3.14 7.65
C ALA A 136 -14.45 3.81 7.16
N ALA A 137 -15.08 3.30 6.11
CA ALA A 137 -16.33 3.85 5.57
C ALA A 137 -17.51 3.79 6.56
N ARG A 138 -17.48 2.88 7.55
CA ARG A 138 -18.51 2.79 8.61
C ARG A 138 -18.33 3.84 9.72
N ASN A 139 -17.19 4.52 9.76
CA ASN A 139 -16.89 5.58 10.73
C ASN A 139 -17.01 6.96 10.05
N CYS A 140 -17.84 7.85 10.62
CA CYS A 140 -18.13 9.17 10.05
C CYS A 140 -16.89 10.03 9.87
N VAL A 141 -16.00 10.06 10.88
CA VAL A 141 -14.79 10.88 10.85
C VAL A 141 -13.84 10.35 9.79
N LEU A 142 -13.68 9.03 9.71
CA LEU A 142 -12.86 8.39 8.69
C LEU A 142 -13.39 8.56 7.27
N ARG A 143 -14.70 8.44 7.12
CA ARG A 143 -15.36 8.62 5.82
C ARG A 143 -15.08 10.01 5.26
N ASP A 144 -15.13 11.03 6.10
CA ASP A 144 -14.73 12.39 5.72
C ASP A 144 -13.23 12.49 5.39
N MET A 145 -12.37 11.89 6.21
CA MET A 145 -10.91 11.87 5.99
C MET A 145 -10.50 11.12 4.73
N MET A 146 -11.30 10.17 4.25
CA MET A 146 -11.07 9.52 2.97
C MET A 146 -11.32 10.45 1.79
N GLN A 147 -12.20 11.45 1.94
CA GLN A 147 -12.63 12.37 0.88
C GLN A 147 -11.85 13.70 0.87
N LEU A 148 -11.36 14.15 2.03
CA LEU A 148 -10.66 15.42 2.19
C LEU A 148 -9.16 15.23 2.43
N PRO A 149 -8.34 16.29 2.24
CA PRO A 149 -7.01 16.36 2.83
C PRO A 149 -7.08 16.11 4.34
N ILE A 150 -6.16 15.30 4.87
CA ILE A 150 -6.24 14.84 6.26
C ILE A 150 -6.16 15.99 7.26
N ASP A 151 -5.33 16.99 6.98
CA ASP A 151 -5.17 18.15 7.88
C ASP A 151 -6.44 19.02 7.91
N GLU A 152 -7.15 19.13 6.78
CA GLU A 152 -8.45 19.82 6.69
C GLU A 152 -9.56 19.04 7.40
N ALA A 153 -9.63 17.73 7.18
CA ALA A 153 -10.57 16.86 7.88
C ALA A 153 -10.31 16.82 9.39
N ALA A 154 -9.04 16.79 9.81
CA ALA A 154 -8.65 16.84 11.20
C ALA A 154 -9.11 18.15 11.87
N ALA A 155 -8.91 19.30 11.20
CA ALA A 155 -9.38 20.59 11.68
C ALA A 155 -10.92 20.64 11.81
N LYS A 156 -11.65 20.13 10.79
CA LYS A 156 -13.12 20.04 10.79
C LYS A 156 -13.65 19.24 11.99
N HIS A 157 -12.96 18.16 12.36
CA HIS A 157 -13.36 17.26 13.45
C HIS A 157 -12.70 17.59 14.80
N GLY A 158 -12.02 18.73 14.92
CA GLY A 158 -11.41 19.19 16.18
C GLY A 158 -10.23 18.34 16.68
N LEU A 159 -9.60 17.58 15.80
CA LEU A 159 -8.47 16.73 16.13
C LEU A 159 -7.19 17.56 16.21
N SER A 160 -6.61 17.62 17.40
CA SER A 160 -5.43 18.45 17.68
C SER A 160 -4.19 17.64 18.05
N ARG A 161 -4.34 16.34 18.32
CA ARG A 161 -3.22 15.50 18.77
C ARG A 161 -2.42 15.00 17.59
N ARG A 162 -1.12 15.32 17.58
CA ARG A 162 -0.20 14.99 16.49
C ARG A 162 -0.11 13.48 16.22
N ASP A 163 -0.11 12.66 17.27
CA ASP A 163 -0.03 11.19 17.13
C ASP A 163 -1.30 10.62 16.49
N GLU A 164 -2.48 11.13 16.86
CA GLU A 164 -3.74 10.74 16.23
C GLU A 164 -3.75 11.08 14.74
N ILE A 165 -3.43 12.32 14.38
CA ILE A 165 -3.40 12.77 12.98
C ILE A 165 -2.39 11.94 12.17
N GLU A 166 -1.23 11.64 12.75
CA GLU A 166 -0.19 10.83 12.11
C GLU A 166 -0.65 9.40 11.82
N TYR A 167 -1.19 8.70 12.81
CA TYR A 167 -1.64 7.31 12.60
C TYR A 167 -2.88 7.23 11.70
N THR A 168 -3.75 8.25 11.77
CA THR A 168 -4.83 8.45 10.81
C THR A 168 -4.28 8.52 9.39
N ARG A 169 -3.26 9.36 9.17
CA ARG A 169 -2.64 9.53 7.85
C ARG A 169 -2.08 8.22 7.33
N GLN A 170 -1.37 7.47 8.17
CA GLN A 170 -0.85 6.16 7.79
C GLN A 170 -1.97 5.21 7.35
N LEU A 171 -3.08 5.15 8.09
CA LEU A 171 -4.24 4.33 7.72
C LEU A 171 -4.85 4.78 6.37
N MET A 172 -5.07 6.09 6.20
CA MET A 172 -5.64 6.64 4.96
C MET A 172 -4.72 6.40 3.76
N GLU A 173 -3.41 6.59 3.92
CA GLU A 173 -2.41 6.28 2.90
C GLU A 173 -2.40 4.80 2.56
N PHE A 174 -2.52 3.91 3.55
CA PHE A 174 -2.59 2.46 3.32
C PHE A 174 -3.83 2.09 2.52
N ILE A 175 -5.00 2.64 2.86
CA ILE A 175 -6.24 2.40 2.13
C ILE A 175 -6.14 2.96 0.70
N ARG A 176 -5.69 4.21 0.54
CA ARG A 176 -5.58 4.89 -0.76
C ARG A 176 -4.53 4.26 -1.68
N SER A 177 -3.47 3.67 -1.11
CA SER A 177 -2.40 3.00 -1.85
C SER A 177 -2.64 1.51 -2.05
N SER A 178 -3.83 0.99 -1.73
CA SER A 178 -4.13 -0.45 -1.79
C SER A 178 -3.11 -1.31 -1.04
N GLY A 179 -2.63 -0.81 0.09
CA GLY A 179 -1.80 -1.52 1.05
C GLY A 179 -0.29 -1.28 0.94
N LEU A 180 0.15 -0.51 -0.06
CA LEU A 180 1.56 -0.33 -0.40
C LEU A 180 2.35 0.59 0.56
N THR A 181 1.71 1.22 1.54
CA THR A 181 2.43 2.06 2.53
C THR A 181 2.63 1.40 3.89
N ALA A 182 2.11 0.18 4.12
CA ALA A 182 2.27 -0.53 5.41
C ALA A 182 3.73 -0.83 5.78
N CYS A 183 4.59 -0.83 4.78
CA CYS A 183 5.98 -1.25 4.90
C CYS A 183 6.96 -0.09 5.08
N GLY A 184 6.48 1.08 5.56
CA GLY A 184 7.31 2.28 5.76
C GLY A 184 8.66 1.97 6.41
N ARG A 185 8.69 1.19 7.49
CA ARG A 185 9.96 0.79 8.15
C ARG A 185 10.91 0.00 7.24
N PHE A 186 10.41 -0.97 6.48
CA PHE A 186 11.20 -1.76 5.53
C PHE A 186 11.77 -0.87 4.42
N VAL A 187 10.92 0.01 3.89
CA VAL A 187 11.29 0.97 2.85
C VAL A 187 12.35 1.94 3.38
N ASP A 188 12.14 2.51 4.55
CA ASP A 188 13.07 3.41 5.23
C ASP A 188 14.42 2.72 5.47
N GLN A 189 14.43 1.50 6.00
CA GLN A 189 15.66 0.73 6.22
C GLN A 189 16.48 0.52 4.93
N PHE A 190 15.80 0.47 3.76
CA PHE A 190 16.48 0.35 2.48
C PHE A 190 17.16 1.67 2.11
N PHE A 191 16.52 2.81 2.37
CA PHE A 191 17.07 4.14 2.08
C PHE A 191 18.12 4.65 3.08
N TYR A 192 18.11 4.15 4.32
CA TYR A 192 19.15 4.49 5.30
C TYR A 192 20.35 3.56 5.20
N ASN A 193 21.56 4.11 5.07
CA ASN A 193 22.80 3.33 5.14
C ASN A 193 23.02 2.83 6.58
N SER A 194 22.89 1.53 6.78
CA SER A 194 23.28 0.85 8.02
C SER A 194 23.90 -0.51 7.70
N CYS A 195 24.86 -0.93 8.52
CA CYS A 195 25.36 -2.31 8.55
C CYS A 195 24.52 -3.23 9.45
N GLU A 196 23.48 -2.68 10.08
CA GLU A 196 22.55 -3.46 10.89
C GLU A 196 21.70 -4.40 10.02
N GLY A 197 21.19 -5.46 10.64
CA GLY A 197 20.35 -6.45 9.96
C GLY A 197 19.16 -5.81 9.25
N PHE A 198 18.95 -6.21 8.00
CA PHE A 198 17.80 -5.82 7.20
C PHE A 198 16.72 -6.90 7.34
N ASP A 199 15.55 -6.54 7.88
CA ASP A 199 14.45 -7.50 8.06
C ASP A 199 13.73 -7.68 6.72
N ILE A 200 13.96 -8.82 6.07
CA ILE A 200 13.41 -9.11 4.75
C ILE A 200 11.94 -9.49 4.90
N SER A 201 11.05 -8.55 4.55
CA SER A 201 9.63 -8.85 4.38
C SER A 201 9.29 -8.86 2.89
N ASN A 202 9.21 -10.06 2.29
CA ASN A 202 8.88 -10.20 0.86
C ASN A 202 7.55 -9.54 0.47
N HIS A 203 6.59 -9.47 1.40
CA HIS A 203 5.31 -8.79 1.20
C HIS A 203 5.44 -7.26 1.07
N CYS A 204 6.61 -6.70 1.42
CA CYS A 204 6.92 -5.27 1.36
C CYS A 204 7.66 -4.84 0.09
N ILE A 205 7.96 -5.79 -0.80
CA ILE A 205 8.62 -5.48 -2.07
C ILE A 205 7.80 -4.50 -2.90
N PRO A 206 6.48 -4.67 -3.11
CA PRO A 206 5.69 -3.71 -3.88
C PRO A 206 5.76 -2.29 -3.31
N SER A 207 5.75 -2.15 -1.98
CA SER A 207 5.90 -0.87 -1.27
C SER A 207 7.25 -0.20 -1.55
N LEU A 208 8.32 -0.99 -1.58
CA LEU A 208 9.66 -0.52 -1.91
C LEU A 208 9.77 -0.10 -3.37
N LEU A 209 9.25 -0.91 -4.30
CA LEU A 209 9.22 -0.59 -5.73
C LEU A 209 8.41 0.69 -6.00
N LEU A 210 7.26 0.83 -5.34
CA LEU A 210 6.42 2.03 -5.41
C LEU A 210 7.22 3.26 -4.98
N ARG A 211 7.84 3.21 -3.80
CA ARG A 211 8.59 4.35 -3.26
C ARG A 211 9.80 4.70 -4.11
N LEU A 212 10.53 3.69 -4.59
CA LEU A 212 11.65 3.88 -5.51
C LEU A 212 11.20 4.56 -6.79
N MET A 213 10.11 4.10 -7.41
CA MET A 213 9.63 4.69 -8.65
C MET A 213 9.14 6.14 -8.43
N GLN A 214 8.42 6.40 -7.34
CA GLN A 214 7.97 7.75 -6.98
C GLN A 214 9.16 8.71 -6.85
N TYR A 215 10.23 8.26 -6.22
CA TYR A 215 11.45 9.04 -6.07
C TYR A 215 12.15 9.27 -7.42
N LEU A 216 12.37 8.21 -8.21
CA LEU A 216 13.03 8.32 -9.51
C LEU A 216 12.30 9.29 -10.47
N ILE A 217 10.96 9.25 -10.45
CA ILE A 217 10.14 10.21 -11.20
C ILE A 217 10.34 11.62 -10.65
N SER A 218 10.23 11.84 -9.33
CA SER A 218 10.29 13.18 -8.76
C SER A 218 11.61 13.91 -9.04
N ILE A 219 12.72 13.16 -9.13
CA ILE A 219 14.03 13.72 -9.48
C ILE A 219 14.33 13.68 -10.98
N GLY A 220 13.48 13.03 -11.78
CA GLY A 220 13.67 12.84 -13.22
C GLY A 220 14.98 12.13 -13.57
N LYS A 221 15.35 11.08 -12.82
CA LYS A 221 16.56 10.28 -13.07
C LYS A 221 16.25 8.78 -13.10
N PRO A 222 17.02 7.98 -13.88
CA PRO A 222 18.07 8.41 -14.81
C PRO A 222 17.48 9.02 -16.11
N GLN A 223 18.34 9.42 -17.06
CA GLN A 223 17.93 10.17 -18.25
C GLN A 223 16.87 9.43 -19.07
N GLU A 224 16.99 8.10 -19.17
CA GLU A 224 16.10 7.22 -19.91
C GLU A 224 14.69 7.23 -19.31
N LEU A 225 14.57 7.40 -17.99
CA LEU A 225 13.28 7.61 -17.34
C LEU A 225 12.75 9.01 -17.62
N ARG A 226 13.62 10.02 -17.54
CA ARG A 226 13.26 11.43 -17.78
C ARG A 226 12.64 11.64 -19.15
N GLU A 227 13.15 10.97 -20.18
CA GLU A 227 12.62 11.07 -21.55
C GLU A 227 11.16 10.61 -21.65
N ILE A 228 10.72 9.72 -20.75
CA ILE A 228 9.34 9.21 -20.69
C ILE A 228 8.45 10.08 -19.78
N VAL A 229 8.97 10.51 -18.62
CA VAL A 229 8.22 11.25 -17.59
C VAL A 229 8.63 12.72 -17.49
N ASN A 230 8.50 13.46 -18.60
CA ASN A 230 8.84 14.89 -18.66
C ASN A 230 7.65 15.74 -19.12
N PRO A 231 7.24 16.77 -18.36
CA PRO A 231 7.74 17.17 -17.04
C PRO A 231 7.24 16.22 -15.91
N PRO A 232 8.08 15.87 -14.90
CA PRO A 232 7.75 14.87 -13.88
C PRO A 232 6.46 15.12 -13.08
N GLU A 233 6.09 16.39 -12.89
CA GLU A 233 4.94 16.81 -12.09
C GLU A 233 3.61 16.36 -12.72
N LEU A 234 3.61 16.12 -14.03
CA LEU A 234 2.44 15.60 -14.74
C LEU A 234 2.25 14.10 -14.55
N TYR A 235 3.17 13.41 -13.90
CA TYR A 235 3.11 11.97 -13.71
C TYR A 235 2.88 11.64 -12.24
N SER A 236 2.27 10.49 -12.03
CA SER A 236 2.10 9.92 -10.71
C SER A 236 2.28 8.42 -10.80
N VAL A 237 2.91 7.85 -9.78
CA VAL A 237 2.87 6.41 -9.56
C VAL A 237 1.56 6.13 -8.83
N ALA A 238 0.50 6.06 -9.62
CA ALA A 238 -0.85 5.88 -9.13
C ALA A 238 -1.63 5.05 -10.15
N SER A 239 -1.58 3.74 -9.96
CA SER A 239 -2.70 2.84 -10.20
C SER A 239 -2.24 1.47 -9.74
N VAL A 240 -2.96 0.90 -8.77
CA VAL A 240 -2.86 -0.50 -8.39
C VAL A 240 -4.04 -1.21 -9.00
N LYS A 241 -3.91 -1.56 -10.29
CA LYS A 241 -4.82 -2.50 -10.91
C LYS A 241 -4.28 -3.90 -10.62
N ASP A 242 -5.06 -4.71 -9.91
CA ASP A 242 -4.74 -6.10 -9.60
C ASP A 242 -3.40 -6.32 -8.85
N GLY A 243 -2.98 -5.36 -8.02
CA GLY A 243 -1.74 -5.47 -7.23
C GLY A 243 -0.46 -5.07 -7.97
N TYR A 244 -0.55 -4.63 -9.22
CA TYR A 244 0.59 -4.15 -10.01
C TYR A 244 0.80 -2.65 -9.87
N ILE A 245 2.03 -2.18 -10.08
CA ILE A 245 2.38 -0.77 -9.97
C ILE A 245 2.43 -0.17 -11.38
N TYR A 246 1.72 0.93 -11.60
CA TYR A 246 1.78 1.68 -12.86
C TYR A 246 2.15 3.14 -12.63
N VAL A 247 2.79 3.70 -13.65
CA VAL A 247 2.96 5.15 -13.81
C VAL A 247 1.95 5.61 -14.84
N SER A 248 1.20 6.65 -14.49
CA SER A 248 0.22 7.28 -15.36
C SER A 248 0.42 8.79 -15.31
N ARG A 249 -0.02 9.48 -16.37
CA ARG A 249 -0.15 10.93 -16.29
C ARG A 249 -1.29 11.28 -15.33
N ARG A 250 -1.19 12.41 -14.63
CA ARG A 250 -2.20 12.86 -13.67
C ARG A 250 -3.49 13.32 -14.34
N ASP A 251 -3.41 13.69 -15.62
CA ASP A 251 -4.53 14.13 -16.45
C ASP A 251 -5.18 12.99 -17.25
N GLY A 252 -4.74 11.74 -17.09
CA GLY A 252 -5.28 10.60 -17.82
C GLY A 252 -5.18 9.28 -17.08
N ASP A 253 -6.12 8.38 -17.33
CA ASP A 253 -6.18 7.06 -16.69
C ASP A 253 -5.33 5.99 -17.38
N ILE A 254 -4.72 6.32 -18.53
CA ILE A 254 -3.96 5.37 -19.35
C ILE A 254 -2.54 5.20 -18.76
N PRO A 255 -2.14 3.98 -18.39
CA PRO A 255 -0.79 3.73 -17.90
C PRO A 255 0.24 3.97 -19.00
N VAL A 256 1.25 4.77 -18.70
CA VAL A 256 2.40 4.99 -19.59
C VAL A 256 3.51 3.99 -19.32
N MET A 257 3.56 3.41 -18.12
CA MET A 257 4.59 2.46 -17.74
C MET A 257 4.08 1.46 -16.70
N ARG A 258 4.37 0.18 -16.90
CA ARG A 258 4.23 -0.84 -15.85
C ARG A 258 5.54 -0.95 -15.06
N VAL A 259 5.46 -1.06 -13.74
CA VAL A 259 6.61 -1.29 -12.87
C VAL A 259 6.57 -2.71 -12.35
N MET A 260 7.65 -3.45 -12.59
CA MET A 260 7.83 -4.85 -12.21
C MET A 260 9.13 -4.99 -11.44
N GLY A 261 9.24 -5.98 -10.56
CA GLY A 261 10.46 -6.11 -9.76
C GLY A 261 10.40 -7.14 -8.65
N ASP A 262 11.53 -7.26 -7.98
CA ASP A 262 11.74 -8.13 -6.83
C ASP A 262 12.75 -7.47 -5.88
N PHE A 263 13.07 -8.13 -4.76
CA PHE A 263 14.17 -7.78 -3.88
C PHE A 263 15.12 -8.96 -3.70
N LYS A 264 16.43 -8.71 -3.72
CA LYS A 264 17.44 -9.77 -3.53
C LYS A 264 18.48 -9.38 -2.49
N VAL A 265 19.04 -10.40 -1.85
CA VAL A 265 20.25 -10.27 -1.03
C VAL A 265 21.30 -11.19 -1.62
N PHE A 266 22.49 -10.64 -1.85
CA PHE A 266 23.63 -11.35 -2.38
C PHE A 266 24.75 -11.39 -1.35
N GLU A 267 25.25 -12.58 -1.05
CA GLU A 267 26.34 -12.78 -0.09
C GLU A 267 27.74 -12.51 -0.68
N SER A 268 27.81 -12.12 -1.95
CA SER A 268 29.06 -11.92 -2.68
C SER A 268 28.98 -10.74 -3.63
N SER A 269 30.10 -10.05 -3.81
CA SER A 269 30.28 -9.01 -4.82
C SER A 269 30.20 -9.56 -6.27
N ALA A 270 30.28 -10.88 -6.45
CA ALA A 270 30.10 -11.54 -7.74
C ALA A 270 28.60 -11.76 -8.10
N PHE A 271 27.74 -10.77 -7.83
CA PHE A 271 26.28 -10.87 -8.01
C PHE A 271 25.81 -10.72 -9.47
N VAL A 272 26.67 -10.19 -10.36
CA VAL A 272 26.29 -9.84 -11.75
C VAL A 272 25.69 -11.01 -12.54
N PRO A 273 26.25 -12.24 -12.51
CA PRO A 273 25.64 -13.37 -13.20
C PRO A 273 24.23 -13.72 -12.70
N SER A 274 24.02 -13.67 -11.38
CA SER A 274 22.70 -13.95 -10.78
C SER A 274 21.67 -12.90 -11.18
N VAL A 275 22.07 -11.63 -11.26
CA VAL A 275 21.20 -10.55 -11.74
C VAL A 275 20.85 -10.73 -13.22
N ARG A 276 21.81 -11.14 -14.06
CA ARG A 276 21.55 -11.43 -15.48
C ARG A 276 20.56 -12.57 -15.67
N ASN A 277 20.72 -13.65 -14.90
CA ASN A 277 19.79 -14.78 -14.95
C ASN A 277 18.37 -14.35 -14.54
N TRP A 278 18.25 -13.59 -13.45
CA TRP A 278 16.96 -13.06 -13.02
C TRP A 278 16.30 -12.16 -14.07
N LEU A 279 17.07 -11.31 -14.76
CA LEU A 279 16.54 -10.50 -15.86
C LEU A 279 16.05 -11.35 -17.04
N ALA A 280 16.77 -12.41 -17.40
CA ALA A 280 16.35 -13.34 -18.44
C ALA A 280 15.04 -14.06 -18.06
N ASP A 281 14.88 -14.42 -16.79
CA ASP A 281 13.64 -15.03 -16.27
C ASP A 281 12.45 -14.04 -16.32
N MET A 282 12.71 -12.74 -16.17
CA MET A 282 11.69 -11.68 -16.23
C MET A 282 11.29 -11.29 -17.67
N GLU A 283 12.15 -11.53 -18.66
CA GLU A 283 11.95 -11.09 -20.04
C GLU A 283 10.60 -11.50 -20.65
N PRO A 284 10.10 -12.75 -20.49
CA PRO A 284 8.78 -13.13 -21.02
C PRO A 284 7.63 -12.30 -20.44
N ALA A 285 7.73 -11.91 -19.16
CA ALA A 285 6.72 -11.11 -18.48
C ALA A 285 6.78 -9.64 -18.91
N VAL A 286 7.99 -9.12 -19.15
CA VAL A 286 8.21 -7.78 -19.73
C VAL A 286 7.61 -7.69 -21.13
N LEU A 287 7.92 -8.66 -22.01
CA LEU A 287 7.43 -8.68 -23.38
C LEU A 287 5.91 -8.79 -23.46
N ARG A 288 5.28 -9.53 -22.54
CA ARG A 288 3.82 -9.59 -22.42
C ARG A 288 3.23 -8.23 -22.02
N SER A 289 3.81 -7.61 -20.99
CA SER A 289 3.36 -6.31 -20.47
C SER A 289 3.44 -5.19 -21.52
N LEU A 290 4.49 -5.18 -22.34
CA LEU A 290 4.65 -4.23 -23.44
C LEU A 290 3.58 -4.36 -24.52
N LYS A 291 3.03 -5.56 -24.71
CA LYS A 291 1.98 -5.83 -25.71
C LYS A 291 0.58 -5.52 -25.18
N GLU A 292 0.34 -5.81 -23.91
CA GLU A 292 -1.02 -5.91 -23.37
C GLU A 292 -1.37 -4.77 -22.39
N GLU A 293 -0.38 -4.11 -21.78
CA GLU A 293 -0.65 -3.29 -20.59
C GLU A 293 -0.13 -1.86 -20.68
N ALA A 294 1.11 -1.64 -21.12
CA ALA A 294 1.72 -0.31 -21.15
C ALA A 294 2.79 -0.20 -22.25
N PRO A 295 2.98 0.99 -22.85
CA PRO A 295 4.00 1.19 -23.90
C PRO A 295 5.45 1.10 -23.37
N HIS A 296 5.63 1.23 -22.05
CA HIS A 296 6.91 1.06 -21.37
C HIS A 296 6.79 0.11 -20.18
N VAL A 297 7.90 -0.55 -19.84
CA VAL A 297 8.04 -1.36 -18.63
C VAL A 297 9.33 -0.97 -17.90
N ALA A 298 9.21 -0.62 -16.62
CA ALA A 298 10.34 -0.48 -15.72
C ALA A 298 10.51 -1.76 -14.89
N VAL A 299 11.67 -2.38 -15.00
CA VAL A 299 12.12 -3.48 -14.15
C VAL A 299 13.02 -2.91 -13.07
N LEU A 300 12.56 -2.94 -11.83
CA LEU A 300 13.29 -2.49 -10.65
C LEU A 300 13.71 -3.70 -9.81
N LEU A 301 15.01 -3.84 -9.57
CA LEU A 301 15.54 -4.78 -8.59
C LEU A 301 16.37 -4.01 -7.57
N PRO A 302 15.77 -3.54 -6.46
CA PRO A 302 16.53 -3.21 -5.27
C PRO A 302 17.20 -4.47 -4.69
N PHE A 303 18.48 -4.38 -4.35
CA PHE A 303 19.18 -5.49 -3.73
C PHE A 303 20.28 -5.05 -2.77
N LEU A 304 20.62 -5.96 -1.87
CA LEU A 304 21.73 -5.83 -0.94
C LEU A 304 22.89 -6.71 -1.39
N VAL A 305 24.10 -6.19 -1.26
CA VAL A 305 25.34 -6.95 -1.47
C VAL A 305 26.12 -6.94 -0.16
N ASN A 306 26.31 -8.10 0.45
CA ASN A 306 27.13 -8.26 1.63
C ASN A 306 28.60 -8.10 1.24
N VAL A 307 29.23 -7.03 1.74
CA VAL A 307 30.65 -6.76 1.58
C VAL A 307 31.22 -6.59 2.98
N ASN A 308 32.04 -7.55 3.43
CA ASN A 308 32.71 -7.54 4.72
C ASN A 308 31.76 -7.37 5.93
N GLY A 309 30.57 -7.99 5.87
CA GLY A 309 29.57 -7.91 6.96
C GLY A 309 28.70 -6.66 6.93
N CYS A 310 28.84 -5.80 5.92
CA CYS A 310 27.97 -4.64 5.67
C CYS A 310 27.21 -4.80 4.35
N HIS A 311 25.91 -4.52 4.38
CA HIS A 311 25.06 -4.58 3.19
C HIS A 311 25.13 -3.27 2.40
N GLN A 312 25.79 -3.31 1.24
CA GLN A 312 25.72 -2.24 0.25
C GLN A 312 24.38 -2.29 -0.49
N ARG A 313 23.73 -1.13 -0.65
CA ARG A 313 22.43 -1.02 -1.31
C ARG A 313 22.62 -0.59 -2.76
N LYS A 314 22.05 -1.39 -3.67
CA LYS A 314 22.10 -1.15 -5.12
C LYS A 314 20.70 -1.29 -5.70
N ILE A 315 20.48 -0.65 -6.83
CA ILE A 315 19.26 -0.76 -7.60
C ILE A 315 19.65 -1.08 -9.03
N LEU A 316 19.12 -2.17 -9.57
CA LEU A 316 19.03 -2.32 -11.01
C LEU A 316 17.75 -1.64 -11.50
N LEU A 317 17.89 -0.79 -12.52
CA LEU A 317 16.79 -0.25 -13.28
C LEU A 317 16.95 -0.69 -14.74
N GLY A 318 15.95 -1.42 -15.23
CA GLY A 318 15.75 -1.72 -16.64
C GLY A 318 14.55 -0.95 -17.16
N ILE A 319 14.68 -0.23 -18.27
CA ILE A 319 13.59 0.42 -18.97
C ILE A 319 13.48 -0.23 -20.34
N TYR A 320 12.30 -0.75 -20.64
CA TYR A 320 11.96 -1.40 -21.89
C TYR A 320 10.81 -0.66 -22.54
N SER A 321 10.89 -0.49 -23.86
CA SER A 321 9.91 0.27 -24.64
C SER A 321 9.36 -0.58 -25.78
N GLY A 322 8.11 -0.33 -26.18
CA GLY A 322 7.44 -1.09 -27.24
C GLY A 322 8.08 -0.98 -28.62
N ASP A 323 8.93 0.02 -28.85
CA ASP A 323 9.74 0.21 -30.06
C ASP A 323 11.00 -0.69 -30.09
N GLY A 324 11.26 -1.46 -29.03
CA GLY A 324 12.44 -2.30 -28.87
C GLY A 324 13.62 -1.61 -28.17
N SER A 325 13.48 -0.36 -27.75
CA SER A 325 14.52 0.34 -26.97
C SER A 325 14.65 -0.28 -25.58
N VAL A 326 15.89 -0.57 -25.17
CA VAL A 326 16.20 -1.18 -23.87
C VAL A 326 17.39 -0.47 -23.22
N ALA A 327 17.20 -0.03 -21.98
CA ALA A 327 18.26 0.54 -21.15
C ALA A 327 18.29 -0.17 -19.80
N VAL A 328 19.38 -0.87 -19.48
CA VAL A 328 19.53 -1.60 -18.21
C VAL A 328 20.82 -1.18 -17.52
N LYS A 329 20.71 -0.71 -16.28
CA LYS A 329 21.85 -0.24 -15.51
C LYS A 329 21.71 -0.55 -14.02
N ILE A 330 22.85 -0.81 -13.38
CA ILE A 330 22.95 -0.94 -11.92
C ILE A 330 23.51 0.36 -11.37
N HIS A 331 22.84 0.89 -10.36
CA HIS A 331 23.19 2.11 -9.66
C HIS A 331 23.50 1.80 -8.20
N ASP A 332 24.51 2.46 -7.63
CA ASP A 332 24.60 2.55 -6.19
C ASP A 332 23.46 3.44 -5.69
N LEU A 333 22.79 3.03 -4.60
CA LEU A 333 21.67 3.80 -4.07
C LEU A 333 22.08 5.25 -3.75
N LYS A 334 23.27 5.47 -3.20
CA LYS A 334 23.84 6.79 -2.89
C LYS A 334 23.98 7.72 -4.11
N ASP A 335 24.09 7.17 -5.32
CA ASP A 335 24.27 7.96 -6.54
C ASP A 335 22.91 8.46 -7.08
N LEU A 336 21.84 7.76 -6.72
CA LEU A 336 20.46 8.12 -7.04
C LEU A 336 19.83 8.95 -5.92
N TRP A 337 20.11 8.59 -4.67
CA TRP A 337 19.50 9.11 -3.46
C TRP A 337 20.41 10.11 -2.75
N ASN A 338 20.11 11.39 -2.90
CA ASN A 338 20.67 12.46 -2.06
C ASN A 338 19.60 12.83 -1.02
N PRO A 339 19.79 12.54 0.28
CA PRO A 339 18.82 12.85 1.33
C PRO A 339 18.58 14.35 1.52
#